data_AF-A0A396JLJ4-F1
#
_entry.id   AF-A0A396JLJ4-F1
#
_cell.length_a   1.000
_cell.length_b   1.000
_cell.length_c   1.000
_cell.angle_alpha   90.00
_cell.angle_beta   90.00
_cell.angle_gamma   90.00
#
_symmetry.space_group_name_H-M   'P 1'
#
loop_
_entity.id
_entity.type
_entity.pdbx_description
1 polymer ?
#
loop_
_entity_poly.entity_id
_entity_poly.type
_entity_poly.pdbx_seq_one_letter_code
_entity_poly.pdbx_strand_id
1 'polypeptide(L)'
;MTVVDYLGYSWKCPLKLHLTADMTCSLSGDWRKICKARKLKIGDTIKFGVTQQCNSTVLYMSPPPMMVLRTNLPPSKDSTLSRHVFTVEKFFWMN
;
A
#
# COMPACT_ATOMS: atom_id res chain seq x y z
N MET A 1 8.33 -17.57 4.63
CA MET A 1 7.39 -16.84 3.75
C MET A 1 8.10 -15.60 3.23
N THR A 2 7.83 -15.24 1.99
CA THR A 2 8.40 -14.08 1.29
C THR A 2 7.32 -13.04 1.12
N VAL A 3 7.63 -11.78 1.38
CA VAL A 3 6.78 -10.65 1.00
C VAL A 3 7.42 -9.96 -0.19
N VAL A 4 6.69 -9.81 -1.28
CA VAL A 4 7.10 -9.03 -2.44
C VAL A 4 6.36 -7.70 -2.41
N ASP A 5 7.06 -6.58 -2.44
CA ASP A 5 6.41 -5.28 -2.45
C ASP A 5 6.07 -4.78 -3.86
N TYR A 6 5.29 -3.70 -3.91
CA TYR A 6 4.86 -3.05 -5.15
C TYR A 6 5.99 -2.42 -5.98
N LEU A 7 7.24 -2.44 -5.48
CA LEU A 7 8.43 -2.07 -6.23
C LEU A 7 9.26 -3.30 -6.65
N GLY A 8 8.73 -4.51 -6.46
CA GLY A 8 9.34 -5.78 -6.86
C GLY A 8 10.38 -6.33 -5.88
N TYR A 9 10.60 -5.68 -4.73
CA TYR A 9 11.59 -6.18 -3.76
C TYR A 9 11.05 -7.35 -2.96
N SER A 10 11.88 -8.38 -2.80
CA SER A 10 11.57 -9.58 -2.03
C SER A 10 12.17 -9.50 -0.62
N TRP A 11 11.36 -9.79 0.38
CA TRP A 11 11.70 -9.66 1.80
C TRP A 11 11.41 -10.96 2.55
N LYS A 12 12.33 -11.37 3.44
CA LYS A 12 12.14 -12.59 4.24
C LYS A 12 11.33 -12.26 5.49
N CYS A 13 10.04 -12.59 5.45
CA CYS A 13 9.11 -12.32 6.54
C CYS A 13 8.43 -13.61 7.00
N PRO A 14 9.01 -14.35 7.97
CA PRO A 14 8.35 -15.51 8.54
C PRO A 14 7.03 -15.12 9.19
N LEU A 15 5.96 -15.81 8.79
CA LEU A 15 4.65 -15.74 9.43
C LEU A 15 4.63 -16.74 10.59
N LYS A 16 4.32 -16.25 11.79
CA LYS A 16 4.10 -17.10 12.98
C LYS A 16 2.63 -17.05 13.35
N LEU A 17 2.01 -18.22 13.39
CA LEU A 17 0.66 -18.41 13.93
C LEU A 17 0.78 -18.61 15.44
N HIS A 18 -0.01 -17.86 16.20
CA HIS A 18 -0.11 -17.97 17.65
C HIS A 18 -1.46 -18.57 17.98
N LEU A 19 -1.44 -19.79 18.50
CA LEU A 19 -2.63 -20.55 18.90
C LEU A 19 -3.14 -20.06 20.28
N THR A 20 -3.43 -18.77 20.36
CA THR A 20 -4.13 -18.17 21.51
C THR A 20 -5.64 -18.20 21.27
N ALA A 21 -6.45 -17.85 22.28
CA ALA A 21 -7.90 -17.80 22.17
C ALA A 21 -8.39 -16.97 20.96
N ASP A 22 -7.63 -15.94 20.57
CA ASP A 22 -7.97 -15.02 19.49
C ASP A 22 -7.34 -15.39 18.13
N MET A 23 -6.65 -16.54 18.02
CA MET A 23 -5.99 -17.02 16.79
C MET A 23 -5.24 -15.92 16.03
N THR A 24 -4.18 -15.39 16.63
CA THR A 24 -3.43 -14.28 16.04
C THR A 24 -2.29 -14.77 15.16
N CYS A 25 -1.88 -13.95 14.19
CA CYS A 25 -0.68 -14.21 13.41
C CYS A 25 0.21 -12.97 13.36
N SER A 26 1.52 -13.18 13.17
CA SER A 26 2.49 -12.09 13.13
C SER A 26 3.53 -12.29 12.03
N LEU A 27 3.82 -11.21 11.32
CA LEU A 27 4.97 -11.13 10.41
C LEU A 27 6.20 -10.66 11.17
N SER A 28 7.29 -11.38 11.00
CA SER A 28 8.57 -11.10 11.67
C SER A 28 9.71 -10.95 10.66
N GLY A 29 10.96 -10.94 11.12
CA GLY A 29 12.13 -10.83 10.25
C GLY A 29 12.26 -9.45 9.60
N ASP A 30 12.28 -9.41 8.27
CA ASP A 30 12.47 -8.18 7.50
C ASP A 30 11.29 -7.21 7.56
N TRP A 31 10.20 -7.55 8.26
CA TRP A 31 9.03 -6.69 8.41
C TRP A 31 9.40 -5.26 8.86
N ARG A 32 10.29 -5.14 9.84
CA ARG A 32 10.77 -3.82 10.32
C ARG A 32 11.53 -3.05 9.22
N LYS A 33 12.25 -3.75 8.34
CA LYS A 33 12.98 -3.13 7.23
C LYS A 33 12.00 -2.64 6.16
N ILE A 34 10.95 -3.41 5.87
CA ILE A 34 9.86 -2.99 4.98
C ILE A 34 9.25 -1.70 5.51
N CYS A 35 8.88 -1.65 6.80
CA CYS A 35 8.30 -0.45 7.40
C CYS A 35 9.22 0.78 7.22
N LYS A 36 10.53 0.63 7.42
CA LYS A 36 11.50 1.72 7.20
C LYS A 36 11.61 2.11 5.72
N ALA A 37 11.75 1.14 4.81
CA ALA A 37 11.94 1.36 3.38
C ALA A 37 10.70 1.98 2.69
N ARG A 38 9.51 1.63 3.17
CA ARG A 38 8.22 2.11 2.64
C ARG A 38 7.60 3.22 3.51
N LYS A 39 8.32 3.67 4.54
CA LYS A 39 7.91 4.72 5.48
C LYS A 39 6.55 4.46 6.15
N LEU A 40 6.25 3.20 6.44
CA LEU A 40 5.01 2.77 7.09
C LEU A 40 4.99 3.18 8.56
N LYS A 41 3.84 3.65 9.01
CA LYS A 41 3.57 4.14 10.36
C LYS A 41 2.36 3.41 10.96
N ILE A 42 2.22 3.50 12.28
CA ILE A 42 1.00 3.01 12.95
C ILE A 42 -0.19 3.79 12.39
N GLY A 43 -1.25 3.07 12.02
CA GLY A 43 -2.45 3.63 11.39
C GLY A 43 -2.45 3.56 9.86
N ASP A 44 -1.32 3.24 9.22
CA ASP A 44 -1.30 3.05 7.77
C ASP A 44 -2.00 1.75 7.38
N THR A 45 -2.83 1.83 6.34
CA THR A 45 -3.49 0.65 5.75
C THR A 45 -2.63 0.03 4.67
N ILE A 46 -2.34 -1.25 4.81
CA ILE A 46 -1.64 -2.07 3.82
C ILE A 46 -2.57 -3.18 3.33
N LYS A 47 -2.43 -3.57 2.07
CA LYS A 47 -3.17 -4.69 1.50
C LYS A 47 -2.19 -5.73 0.98
N PHE A 48 -2.51 -6.99 1.22
CA PHE A 48 -1.78 -8.12 0.67
C PHE A 48 -2.68 -8.88 -0.30
N GLY A 49 -2.10 -9.27 -1.44
CA GLY A 49 -2.67 -10.22 -2.37
C GLY A 49 -1.92 -11.54 -2.29
N VAL A 50 -2.64 -12.63 -2.57
CA VAL A 50 -2.09 -13.94 -2.88
C VAL A 50 -2.45 -14.28 -4.31
N THR A 51 -1.59 -15.01 -5.01
CA THR A 51 -1.95 -15.59 -6.30
C THR A 51 -2.87 -16.79 -6.09
N GLN A 52 -3.64 -17.18 -7.12
CA GLN A 52 -4.69 -18.22 -7.04
C GLN A 52 -4.27 -19.58 -6.47
N GLN A 53 -2.98 -19.85 -6.31
CA GLN A 53 -2.51 -21.11 -5.76
C GLN A 53 -2.41 -21.03 -4.23
N CYS A 54 -3.28 -21.76 -3.53
CA CYS A 54 -3.41 -21.80 -2.07
C CYS A 54 -2.14 -22.23 -1.29
N ASN A 55 -1.07 -22.66 -1.98
CA ASN A 55 0.21 -23.05 -1.38
C ASN A 55 1.35 -22.05 -1.66
N SER A 56 1.02 -20.84 -2.11
CA SER A 56 2.04 -19.80 -2.29
C SER A 56 2.63 -19.39 -0.94
N THR A 57 3.94 -19.51 -0.79
CA THR A 57 4.70 -18.96 0.34
C THR A 57 5.01 -17.47 0.15
N VAL A 58 4.32 -16.81 -0.79
CA VAL A 58 4.57 -15.43 -1.23
C VAL A 58 3.31 -14.58 -1.04
N LEU A 59 3.45 -13.50 -0.27
CA LEU A 59 2.47 -12.42 -0.21
C LEU A 59 2.93 -11.24 -1.06
N TYR A 60 2.02 -10.67 -1.83
CA TYR A 60 2.28 -9.46 -2.62
C TYR A 60 1.66 -8.25 -1.94
N MET A 61 2.47 -7.26 -1.57
CA MET A 61 1.99 -6.01 -0.99
C MET A 61 1.50 -5.09 -2.11
N SER A 62 0.25 -4.66 -2.04
CA SER A 62 -0.30 -3.68 -2.99
C SER A 62 0.31 -2.30 -2.77
N PRO A 63 0.47 -1.48 -3.82
CA PRO A 63 0.90 -0.11 -3.68
C PRO A 63 -0.10 0.67 -2.80
N PRO A 64 0.37 1.65 -2.00
CA PRO A 64 -0.53 2.54 -1.30
C PRO A 64 -1.41 3.27 -2.32
N PRO A 65 -2.66 3.63 -1.97
CA PRO A 65 -3.49 4.44 -2.85
C PRO A 65 -2.74 5.72 -3.18
N MET A 66 -2.39 5.88 -4.46
CA MET A 66 -1.70 7.08 -4.91
C MET A 66 -2.73 8.21 -4.93
N MET A 67 -2.49 9.24 -4.14
CA MET A 67 -3.18 10.52 -4.35
C MET A 67 -2.59 11.13 -5.61
N VAL A 68 -3.28 10.96 -6.74
CA VAL A 68 -2.93 11.69 -7.95
C VAL A 68 -3.55 13.07 -7.82
N LEU A 69 -2.72 14.08 -7.61
CA LEU A 69 -3.17 15.46 -7.70
C LEU A 69 -3.33 15.79 -9.19
N ARG A 70 -4.55 15.74 -9.70
CA ARG A 70 -4.86 16.37 -10.97
C ARG A 70 -4.95 17.87 -10.71
N THR A 71 -3.89 18.60 -11.01
CA THR A 71 -4.00 20.05 -11.18
C THR A 71 -4.84 20.29 -12.41
N ASN A 72 -6.11 20.68 -12.23
CA ASN A 72 -6.83 21.37 -13.29
C ASN A 72 -6.01 22.63 -13.59
N LEU A 73 -5.34 22.66 -14.75
CA LEU A 73 -4.75 23.90 -15.24
C LEU A 73 -5.87 24.96 -15.23
N PRO A 74 -5.73 26.06 -14.49
CA PRO A 74 -6.75 27.08 -14.53
C PRO A 74 -6.87 27.58 -15.98
N PRO A 75 -8.08 27.77 -16.52
CA PRO A 75 -8.22 28.43 -17.81
C PRO A 75 -7.50 29.78 -17.75
N SER A 76 -6.81 30.08 -18.85
CA SER A 76 -6.08 31.33 -19.08
C SER A 76 -6.85 32.54 -18.54
N LYS A 77 -6.13 33.48 -17.92
CA LYS A 77 -6.67 34.70 -17.31
C LYS A 77 -7.50 35.49 -18.31
N ASP A 78 -8.80 35.30 -18.26
CA ASP A 78 -9.76 36.35 -18.51
C ASP A 78 -10.91 36.22 -17.50
N SER A 79 -11.22 37.34 -16.85
CA SER A 79 -12.30 37.55 -15.85
C SER A 79 -12.14 36.94 -14.43
N THR A 80 -11.57 37.78 -13.55
CA THR A 80 -12.09 38.20 -12.22
C THR A 80 -12.45 37.24 -11.08
N LEU A 81 -12.43 35.90 -11.16
CA LEU A 81 -12.68 35.05 -9.97
C LEU A 81 -11.97 33.68 -10.05
N SER A 82 -10.63 33.65 -10.03
CA SER A 82 -9.88 32.38 -10.04
C SER A 82 -9.80 31.78 -8.62
N ARG A 83 -10.82 31.02 -8.23
CA ARG A 83 -10.75 30.14 -7.07
C ARG A 83 -10.08 28.85 -7.54
N HIS A 84 -8.87 28.56 -7.08
CA HIS A 84 -8.20 27.29 -7.40
C HIS A 84 -9.01 26.12 -6.83
N VAL A 85 -9.67 25.36 -7.70
CA VAL A 85 -10.40 24.14 -7.33
C VAL A 85 -9.50 22.95 -7.59
N PHE A 86 -9.11 22.27 -6.53
CA PHE A 86 -8.40 20.99 -6.60
C PHE A 86 -9.40 19.85 -6.39
N THR A 87 -9.38 18.87 -7.27
CA THR A 87 -10.13 17.61 -7.08
C THR A 87 -9.12 16.52 -6.76
N VAL A 88 -9.27 15.88 -5.59
CA VAL A 88 -8.42 14.76 -5.17
C VAL A 88 -9.16 13.46 -5.47
N GLU A 89 -8.68 12.70 -6.44
CA GLU A 89 -9.19 11.37 -6.75
C GLU A 89 -8.27 10.30 -6.14
N LYS A 90 -8.87 9.35 -5.40
CA LYS A 90 -8.14 8.19 -4.86
C LYS A 90 -8.22 7.06 -5.86
N PHE A 91 -7.09 6.72 -6.48
CA PHE A 91 -7.02 5.58 -7.38
C PHE A 91 -6.63 4.33 -6.62
N PHE A 92 -7.49 3.31 -6.73
CA PHE A 92 -7.17 1.95 -6.32
C PHE A 92 -6.86 1.16 -7.58
N TRP A 93 -5.74 0.44 -7.60
CA TRP A 93 -5.46 -0.50 -8.68
C TRP A 93 -6.52 -1.60 -8.64
N MET A 94 -7.30 -1.72 -9.71
CA MET A 94 -8.17 -2.87 -9.97
C MET A 94 -7.32 -3.95 -10.65
N ASN A 95 -7.26 -5.12 -10.04
CA ASN A 95 -6.81 -6.36 -10.70
C ASN A 95 -7.98 -7.00 -11.43
#